data_AF-A0A0D3I9B9-F1
#
_entry.id   AF-A0A0D3I9B9-F1
#
_cell.length_a   1.000
_cell.length_b   1.000
_cell.length_c   1.000
_cell.angle_alpha   90.00
_cell.angle_beta   90.00
_cell.angle_gamma   90.00
#
_symmetry.space_group_name_H-M   'P 1'
#
loop_
_entity.id
_entity.type
_entity.pdbx_description
1 polymer ?
#
loop_
_entity_poly.entity_id
_entity_poly.type
_entity_poly.pdbx_seq_one_letter_code
_entity_poly.pdbx_strand_id
1 'polypeptide(L)'
;MLSTLVAASAFAPTHGPLRGLQPRGRASVALQETGTFTSDGAKSQVGNDAFLNEDLMGRAIRGTGVVSDKKLKIGVVGAGLAGMVAAMDLADAGHDVEIFELRPFVGGKVSSWMDRDGNHIEMGLHVFFGCYYNLFGIMQRTGSYDLMRLKEHTHTFINSGGGVGALDFRFPIGAPVSGLQAFARTEQLG
;
A
#
# COMPACT_ATOMS: atom_id res chain seq x y z
N MET A 1 -12.12 12.00 10.33
CA MET A 1 -11.37 11.44 9.18
C MET A 1 -10.02 12.13 9.13
N LEU A 2 -8.95 11.44 9.56
CA LEU A 2 -7.57 11.92 9.51
C LEU A 2 -6.93 11.35 8.23
N SER A 3 -6.42 12.21 7.35
CA SER A 3 -5.84 11.84 6.06
C SER A 3 -4.31 11.76 6.16
N THR A 4 -3.78 10.79 6.90
CA THR A 4 -2.34 10.52 6.88
C THR A 4 -1.91 10.06 5.50
N LEU A 5 -0.83 10.67 5.00
CA LEU A 5 -0.24 10.42 3.70
C LEU A 5 0.69 9.19 3.80
N VAL A 6 0.49 8.17 2.98
CA VAL A 6 1.36 6.99 2.91
C VAL A 6 1.89 6.87 1.50
N ALA A 7 3.20 6.92 1.32
CA ALA A 7 3.82 6.67 0.03
C ALA A 7 4.09 5.18 -0.12
N ALA A 8 3.67 4.59 -1.24
CA ALA A 8 4.01 3.22 -1.58
C ALA A 8 4.81 3.21 -2.88
N SER A 9 6.02 2.68 -2.82
CA SER A 9 6.75 2.26 -4.02
C SER A 9 6.36 0.81 -4.32
N ALA A 10 5.79 0.56 -5.49
CA ALA A 10 5.52 -0.81 -5.91
C ALA A 10 6.86 -1.46 -6.31
N PHE A 11 7.34 -2.43 -5.53
CA PHE A 11 8.53 -3.21 -5.88
C PHE A 11 8.10 -4.44 -6.68
N ALA A 12 8.33 -4.44 -7.99
CA ALA A 12 8.10 -5.62 -8.83
C ALA A 12 9.27 -6.60 -8.65
N PRO A 13 9.03 -7.90 -8.39
CA PRO A 13 10.09 -8.89 -8.40
C PRO A 13 10.58 -9.13 -9.85
N THR A 14 11.88 -9.29 -10.03
CA THR A 14 12.53 -9.57 -11.31
C THR A 14 12.31 -11.01 -11.75
N HIS A 15 11.75 -11.24 -12.94
CA HIS A 15 11.64 -12.58 -13.53
C HIS A 15 12.85 -12.90 -14.42
N GLY A 16 13.65 -13.90 -14.01
CA GLY A 16 14.55 -14.67 -14.88
C GLY A 16 13.90 -15.98 -15.34
N PRO A 17 14.44 -16.68 -16.36
CA PRO A 17 13.75 -17.77 -17.03
C PRO A 17 13.64 -19.02 -16.14
N LEU A 18 12.49 -19.69 -16.21
CA LEU A 18 12.16 -20.88 -15.41
C LEU A 18 13.03 -22.08 -15.83
N ARG A 19 13.88 -22.57 -14.93
CA ARG A 19 14.47 -23.92 -15.04
C ARG A 19 14.86 -24.52 -13.69
N GLY A 20 14.35 -25.73 -13.44
CA GLY A 20 14.98 -26.80 -12.65
C GLY A 20 15.11 -26.61 -11.13
N LEU A 21 14.21 -27.22 -10.37
CA LEU A 21 14.33 -27.36 -8.92
C LEU A 21 15.51 -28.28 -8.54
N GLN A 22 16.44 -27.80 -7.71
CA GLN A 22 17.29 -28.64 -6.85
C GLN A 22 17.49 -27.96 -5.48
N PRO A 23 17.46 -28.70 -4.36
CA PRO A 23 17.58 -28.11 -3.03
C PRO A 23 19.05 -28.04 -2.59
N ARG A 24 19.54 -26.84 -2.22
CA ARG A 24 20.85 -26.71 -1.54
C ARG A 24 20.86 -25.58 -0.50
N GLY A 25 21.19 -25.98 0.73
CA GLY A 25 22.04 -25.28 1.72
C GLY A 25 21.64 -23.87 2.19
N ARG A 26 21.22 -23.75 3.46
CA ARG A 26 21.14 -22.48 4.18
C ARG A 26 22.51 -21.77 4.24
N ALA A 27 22.59 -20.57 3.70
CA ALA A 27 23.61 -19.59 4.04
C ALA A 27 22.95 -18.42 4.77
N SER A 28 23.41 -18.14 5.99
CA SER A 28 22.96 -17.00 6.81
C SER A 28 23.62 -15.71 6.33
N VAL A 29 22.82 -14.69 6.01
CA VAL A 29 23.29 -13.32 5.79
C VAL A 29 22.93 -12.49 7.01
N ALA A 30 23.93 -11.93 7.67
CA ALA A 30 23.74 -10.99 8.78
C ALA A 30 23.20 -9.66 8.24
N LEU A 31 22.03 -9.23 8.73
CA LEU A 31 21.45 -7.93 8.47
C LEU A 31 22.00 -6.92 9.47
N GLN A 32 22.55 -5.83 8.96
CA GLN A 32 23.03 -4.70 9.75
C GLN A 32 21.83 -3.86 10.19
N GLU A 33 21.72 -3.57 11.49
CA GLU A 33 20.61 -2.84 12.09
C GLU A 33 20.58 -1.37 11.62
N THR A 34 19.57 -1.03 10.82
CA THR A 34 19.11 0.35 10.62
C THR A 34 17.71 0.46 11.19
N GLY A 35 17.59 1.13 12.34
CA GLY A 35 16.39 1.71 12.94
C GLY A 35 15.11 0.86 12.90
N THR A 36 14.75 0.26 14.03
CA THR A 36 13.51 -0.48 14.22
C THR A 36 12.29 0.41 13.93
N PHE A 37 11.71 0.27 12.75
CA PHE A 37 10.39 0.78 12.42
C PHE A 37 9.35 -0.15 13.07
N THR A 38 8.78 0.26 14.20
CA THR A 38 7.76 -0.49 14.93
C THR A 38 6.36 0.07 14.63
N SER A 39 5.38 -0.81 14.45
CA SER A 39 3.96 -0.45 14.29
C SER A 39 3.39 0.34 15.49
N ASP A 40 4.07 0.33 16.63
CA ASP A 40 3.71 1.10 17.82
C ASP A 40 3.85 2.63 17.62
N GLY A 41 4.74 3.08 16.72
CA GLY A 41 4.83 4.49 16.33
C GLY A 41 3.58 4.94 15.56
N ALA A 42 3.07 4.08 14.67
CA ALA A 42 1.83 4.31 13.92
C ALA A 42 0.59 4.34 14.82
N LYS A 43 0.56 3.56 15.92
CA LYS A 43 -0.51 3.56 16.92
C LYS A 43 -0.49 4.81 17.80
N SER A 44 0.70 5.32 18.15
CA SER A 44 0.84 6.51 19.02
C SER A 44 0.36 7.82 18.40
N GLN A 45 0.34 7.90 17.06
CA GLN A 45 0.05 9.12 16.31
C GLN A 45 -1.46 9.32 16.04
N VAL A 46 -2.31 8.37 16.47
CA VAL A 46 -3.71 8.28 16.09
C VAL A 46 -4.58 8.13 17.36
N GLY A 47 -5.12 9.26 17.83
CA GLY A 47 -6.01 9.32 18.99
C GLY A 47 -7.43 8.78 18.78
N ASN A 48 -7.64 7.77 17.93
CA ASN A 48 -8.88 6.97 17.89
C ASN A 48 -8.72 5.68 17.08
N ASP A 49 -9.49 4.64 17.44
CA ASP A 49 -9.60 3.36 16.73
C ASP A 49 -10.17 3.47 15.30
N ALA A 50 -10.34 4.69 14.77
CA ALA A 50 -10.99 4.96 13.50
C ALA A 50 -10.07 4.79 12.28
N PHE A 51 -8.73 4.79 12.45
CA PHE A 51 -7.79 4.73 11.32
C PHE A 51 -7.63 3.32 10.73
N LEU A 52 -7.82 2.28 11.54
CA LEU A 52 -7.65 0.88 11.08
C LEU A 52 -8.94 0.07 11.12
N ASN A 53 -10.09 0.69 11.43
CA ASN A 53 -11.39 0.05 11.66
C ASN A 53 -11.45 -1.41 11.17
N GLU A 54 -11.09 -2.35 12.05
CA GLU A 54 -10.77 -3.72 11.66
C GLU A 54 -11.99 -4.47 11.10
N ASP A 55 -13.19 -4.03 11.49
CA ASP A 55 -14.45 -4.54 10.97
C ASP A 55 -14.60 -4.23 9.47
N LEU A 56 -14.24 -3.01 9.06
CA LEU A 56 -14.24 -2.59 7.65
C LEU A 56 -13.12 -3.26 6.83
N MET A 57 -12.01 -3.66 7.45
CA MET A 57 -10.89 -4.35 6.79
C MET A 57 -11.10 -5.87 6.72
N GLY A 58 -11.94 -6.43 7.58
CA GLY A 58 -12.04 -7.86 7.80
C GLY A 58 -12.34 -8.70 6.57
N ARG A 59 -13.22 -8.23 5.66
CA ARG A 59 -13.50 -8.92 4.38
C ARG A 59 -12.26 -8.95 3.48
N ALA A 60 -11.53 -7.84 3.37
CA ALA A 60 -10.34 -7.77 2.52
C ALA A 60 -9.23 -8.71 3.03
N ILE A 61 -9.11 -8.88 4.34
CA ILE A 61 -8.13 -9.79 4.97
C ILE A 61 -8.53 -11.26 4.76
N ARG A 62 -9.80 -11.61 5.01
CA ARG A 62 -10.29 -12.99 5.06
C ARG A 62 -10.79 -13.53 3.72
N GLY A 63 -10.93 -12.69 2.71
CA GLY A 63 -11.60 -13.03 1.45
C GLY A 63 -13.12 -12.97 1.57
N THR A 64 -13.81 -13.45 0.54
CA THR A 64 -15.28 -13.36 0.43
C THR A 64 -16.04 -14.14 1.49
N GLY A 65 -15.42 -15.17 2.09
CA GLY A 65 -16.08 -16.07 3.04
C GLY A 65 -17.18 -16.94 2.42
N VAL A 66 -17.32 -16.92 1.10
CA VAL A 66 -18.31 -17.67 0.34
C VAL A 66 -17.56 -18.62 -0.59
N VAL A 67 -17.84 -19.92 -0.47
CA VAL A 67 -17.34 -20.95 -1.38
C VAL A 67 -18.51 -21.40 -2.25
N SER A 68 -18.29 -21.47 -3.57
CA SER A 68 -19.31 -21.93 -4.50
C SER A 68 -19.38 -23.46 -4.54
N ASP A 69 -20.60 -24.01 -4.57
CA ASP A 69 -20.82 -25.45 -4.77
C ASP A 69 -20.36 -25.94 -6.16
N LYS A 70 -20.20 -25.01 -7.12
CA LYS A 70 -19.77 -25.31 -8.48
C LYS A 70 -18.48 -24.60 -8.84
N LYS A 71 -17.48 -25.38 -9.27
CA LYS A 71 -16.24 -24.84 -9.84
C LYS A 71 -16.45 -24.35 -11.27
N LEU A 72 -16.09 -23.09 -11.52
CA LEU A 72 -16.14 -22.45 -12.84
C LEU A 72 -14.71 -22.15 -13.32
N LYS A 73 -14.54 -22.05 -14.64
CA LYS A 73 -13.33 -21.49 -15.27
C LYS A 73 -13.60 -20.04 -15.63
N ILE A 74 -12.80 -19.12 -15.11
CA ILE A 74 -13.05 -17.68 -15.22
C ILE A 74 -11.80 -16.98 -15.74
N GLY A 75 -11.96 -16.26 -16.85
CA GLY A 75 -10.93 -15.36 -17.37
C GLY A 75 -11.15 -13.94 -16.85
N VAL A 76 -10.10 -13.33 -16.29
CA VAL A 76 -10.07 -11.92 -15.89
C VAL A 76 -9.18 -11.15 -16.86
N VAL A 77 -9.72 -10.14 -17.54
CA VAL A 77 -8.96 -9.33 -18.49
C VAL A 77 -8.47 -8.05 -17.81
N GLY A 78 -7.15 -7.95 -17.64
CA GLY A 78 -6.42 -6.83 -17.04
C GLY A 78 -5.85 -7.18 -15.65
N ALA A 79 -4.53 -7.16 -15.52
CA ALA A 79 -3.83 -7.38 -14.25
C ALA A 79 -3.62 -6.06 -13.46
N GLY A 80 -4.62 -5.18 -13.47
CA GLY A 80 -4.67 -4.01 -12.60
C GLY A 80 -5.11 -4.37 -11.18
N LEU A 81 -5.05 -3.40 -10.25
CA LEU A 81 -5.49 -3.61 -8.86
C LEU A 81 -6.88 -4.24 -8.76
N ALA A 82 -7.85 -3.74 -9.53
CA ALA A 82 -9.21 -4.27 -9.56
C ALA A 82 -9.27 -5.72 -10.07
N GLY A 83 -8.57 -6.03 -11.16
CA GLY A 83 -8.55 -7.38 -11.76
C GLY A 83 -7.87 -8.40 -10.85
N MET A 84 -6.76 -8.01 -10.22
CA MET A 84 -6.06 -8.86 -9.25
C MET A 84 -6.92 -9.13 -8.01
N VAL A 85 -7.58 -8.12 -7.44
CA VAL A 85 -8.48 -8.32 -6.29
C VAL A 85 -9.69 -9.18 -6.67
N ALA A 86 -10.29 -8.97 -7.85
CA ALA A 86 -11.37 -9.82 -8.34
C ALA A 86 -10.92 -11.27 -8.51
N ALA A 87 -9.72 -11.49 -9.06
CA ALA A 87 -9.16 -12.83 -9.21
C ALA A 87 -8.90 -13.50 -7.85
N MET A 88 -8.40 -12.76 -6.85
CA MET A 88 -8.27 -13.26 -5.47
C MET A 88 -9.62 -13.70 -4.89
N ASP A 89 -10.64 -12.83 -4.99
CA ASP A 89 -11.98 -13.12 -4.46
C ASP A 89 -12.65 -14.33 -5.14
N LEU A 90 -12.44 -14.49 -6.46
CA LEU A 90 -12.95 -15.63 -7.23
C LEU A 90 -12.18 -16.93 -6.92
N ALA A 91 -10.86 -16.85 -6.71
CA ALA A 91 -10.05 -17.98 -6.30
C ALA A 91 -10.44 -18.46 -4.90
N ASP A 92 -10.69 -17.54 -3.96
CA ASP A 92 -11.21 -17.87 -2.62
C ASP A 92 -12.55 -18.59 -2.67
N ALA A 93 -13.39 -18.21 -3.63
CA ALA A 93 -14.69 -18.85 -3.85
C ALA A 93 -14.60 -20.25 -4.47
N GLY A 94 -13.39 -20.75 -4.74
CA GLY A 94 -13.14 -22.11 -5.24
C GLY A 94 -13.13 -22.24 -6.77
N HIS A 95 -13.08 -21.12 -7.51
CA HIS A 95 -13.05 -21.13 -8.97
C HIS A 95 -11.63 -21.32 -9.53
N ASP A 96 -11.55 -21.75 -10.79
CA ASP A 96 -10.32 -21.79 -11.59
C ASP A 96 -10.19 -20.48 -12.36
N VAL A 97 -9.21 -19.64 -12.00
CA VAL A 97 -9.12 -18.25 -12.46
C VAL A 97 -7.83 -18.02 -13.22
N GLU A 98 -7.94 -17.46 -14.42
CA GLU A 98 -6.81 -17.07 -15.26
C GLU A 98 -6.87 -15.56 -15.54
N ILE A 99 -5.75 -14.85 -15.38
CA ILE A 99 -5.65 -13.41 -15.62
C ILE A 99 -4.90 -13.18 -16.94
N PHE A 100 -5.49 -12.39 -17.83
CA PHE A 100 -4.92 -11.99 -19.11
C PHE A 100 -4.52 -10.51 -19.06
N GLU A 101 -3.23 -10.20 -19.19
CA GLU A 101 -2.71 -8.83 -19.27
C GLU A 101 -1.98 -8.65 -20.60
N LEU A 102 -2.24 -7.52 -21.27
CA LEU A 102 -1.64 -7.20 -22.56
C LEU A 102 -0.17 -6.80 -22.42
N ARG A 103 0.17 -6.09 -21.34
CA ARG A 103 1.52 -5.54 -21.12
C ARG A 103 2.44 -6.59 -20.47
N PRO A 104 3.77 -6.46 -20.63
CA PRO A 104 4.73 -7.38 -20.01
C PRO A 104 4.90 -7.17 -18.49
N PHE A 105 4.04 -6.36 -17.87
CA PHE A 105 4.07 -6.03 -16.45
C PHE A 105 2.64 -5.87 -15.92
N VAL A 106 2.48 -6.13 -14.62
CA VAL A 106 1.20 -6.07 -13.91
C VAL A 106 1.05 -4.76 -13.13
N GLY A 107 -0.11 -4.53 -12.52
CA GLY A 107 -0.39 -3.38 -11.67
C GLY A 107 -1.29 -2.32 -12.32
N GLY A 108 -1.56 -2.39 -13.62
CA GLY A 108 -2.48 -1.42 -14.22
C GLY A 108 -1.90 0.00 -14.16
N LYS A 109 -2.62 0.92 -13.51
CA LYS A 109 -2.16 2.28 -13.23
C LYS A 109 -1.14 2.37 -12.09
N VAL A 110 -1.09 1.38 -11.20
CA VAL A 110 -0.12 1.30 -10.09
C VAL A 110 1.13 0.50 -10.47
N SER A 111 1.39 0.34 -11.77
CA SER A 111 2.49 -0.48 -12.26
C SER A 111 3.85 0.20 -12.08
N SER A 112 4.85 -0.63 -11.83
CA SER A 112 6.27 -0.29 -11.89
C SER A 112 7.03 -1.36 -12.66
N TRP A 113 8.14 -0.97 -13.30
CA TRP A 113 9.02 -1.87 -14.03
C TRP A 113 10.46 -1.38 -13.96
N MET A 114 11.42 -2.23 -14.29
CA MET A 114 12.83 -1.84 -14.37
C MET A 114 13.18 -1.44 -15.81
N ASP A 115 13.91 -0.34 -15.97
CA ASP A 115 14.54 0.01 -17.24
C ASP A 115 15.80 -0.84 -17.49
N ARG A 116 16.51 -0.56 -18.59
CA ARG A 116 17.72 -1.31 -18.99
C ARG A 116 18.91 -1.10 -18.03
N ASP A 117 18.90 0.00 -17.30
CA ASP A 117 19.97 0.40 -16.39
C ASP A 117 19.67 -0.05 -14.94
N GLY A 118 18.53 -0.71 -14.73
CA GLY A 118 18.10 -1.23 -13.43
C GLY A 118 17.35 -0.22 -12.57
N ASN A 119 16.90 0.91 -13.14
CA ASN A 119 16.10 1.88 -12.40
C ASN A 119 14.63 1.44 -12.38
N HIS A 120 13.99 1.60 -11.23
CA HIS A 120 12.53 1.43 -11.14
C HIS A 120 11.83 2.65 -11.72
N ILE A 121 11.02 2.40 -12.75
CA ILE A 121 10.12 3.37 -13.37
C ILE A 121 8.70 3.08 -12.90
N GLU A 122 8.02 4.09 -12.38
CA GLU A 122 6.62 4.01 -11.97
C GLU A 122 5.73 4.73 -12.98
N MET A 123 4.53 4.19 -13.21
CA MET A 123 3.56 4.85 -14.10
C MET A 123 3.05 6.20 -13.54
N GLY A 124 3.13 6.37 -12.22
CA GLY A 124 2.74 7.59 -11.54
C GLY A 124 3.07 7.53 -10.05
N LEU A 125 3.10 8.69 -9.39
CA LEU A 125 3.26 8.77 -7.95
C LEU A 125 1.99 8.30 -7.24
N HIS A 126 2.10 7.28 -6.40
CA HIS A 126 0.97 6.74 -5.64
C HIS A 126 1.07 7.06 -4.16
N VAL A 127 0.00 7.66 -3.66
CA VAL A 127 -0.15 8.02 -2.26
C VAL A 127 -1.46 7.43 -1.75
N PHE A 128 -1.39 6.72 -0.64
CA PHE A 128 -2.53 6.14 0.04
C PHE A 128 -2.91 6.96 1.25
N PHE A 129 -4.20 6.99 1.54
CA PHE A 129 -4.74 7.69 2.68
C PHE A 129 -5.23 6.69 3.73
N GLY A 130 -5.18 7.11 5.00
CA GLY A 130 -5.64 6.32 6.14
C GLY A 130 -7.00 5.65 6.00
N CYS A 131 -7.92 6.26 5.25
CA CYS A 131 -9.27 5.76 5.06
C CYS A 131 -9.40 4.63 4.03
N TYR A 132 -8.30 4.12 3.47
CA TYR A 132 -8.33 3.07 2.44
C TYR A 132 -8.34 1.65 3.04
N TYR A 133 -9.35 1.37 3.86
CA TYR A 133 -9.44 0.12 4.64
C TYR A 133 -9.32 -1.15 3.79
N ASN A 134 -10.05 -1.23 2.66
CA ASN A 134 -9.96 -2.39 1.76
C ASN A 134 -8.55 -2.59 1.20
N LEU A 135 -7.86 -1.51 0.82
CA LEU A 135 -6.50 -1.60 0.30
C LEU A 135 -5.56 -2.14 1.38
N PHE A 136 -5.60 -1.57 2.57
CA PHE A 136 -4.76 -2.02 3.68
C PHE A 136 -5.06 -3.46 4.10
N GLY A 137 -6.31 -3.89 4.03
CA GLY A 137 -6.68 -5.28 4.32
C GLY A 137 -6.11 -6.24 3.28
N ILE A 138 -6.17 -5.87 1.98
CA ILE A 138 -5.50 -6.63 0.91
C ILE A 138 -3.98 -6.64 1.12
N MET A 139 -3.37 -5.51 1.49
CA MET A 139 -1.93 -5.45 1.74
C MET A 139 -1.50 -6.32 2.92
N GLN A 140 -2.30 -6.41 3.99
CA GLN A 140 -2.05 -7.35 5.07
C GLN A 140 -2.14 -8.79 4.58
N ARG A 141 -3.19 -9.10 3.81
CA ARG A 141 -3.42 -10.42 3.24
C ARG A 141 -2.29 -10.87 2.30
N THR A 142 -1.70 -9.95 1.54
CA THR A 142 -0.58 -10.24 0.62
C THR A 142 0.80 -10.10 1.26
N GLY A 143 0.89 -9.76 2.56
CA GLY A 143 2.16 -9.54 3.26
C GLY A 143 2.91 -8.27 2.81
N SER A 144 2.22 -7.33 2.17
CA SER A 144 2.79 -6.09 1.65
C SER A 144 2.56 -4.88 2.56
N TYR A 145 1.83 -5.04 3.67
CA TYR A 145 1.48 -3.95 4.58
C TYR A 145 2.73 -3.27 5.18
N ASP A 146 3.72 -4.06 5.61
CA ASP A 146 4.93 -3.56 6.24
C ASP A 146 5.92 -2.90 5.26
N LEU A 147 5.64 -2.94 3.96
CA LEU A 147 6.45 -2.27 2.92
C LEU A 147 6.09 -0.78 2.77
N MET A 148 5.02 -0.33 3.42
CA MET A 148 4.56 1.05 3.33
C MET A 148 5.44 2.00 4.14
N ARG A 149 5.74 3.15 3.55
CA ARG A 149 6.42 4.25 4.27
C ARG A 149 5.37 5.25 4.72
N LEU A 150 4.89 5.07 5.95
CA LEU A 150 4.06 6.07 6.61
C LEU A 150 4.82 7.39 6.70
N LYS A 151 4.16 8.46 6.26
CA LYS A 151 4.65 9.83 6.46
C LYS A 151 3.88 10.46 7.60
N GLU A 152 4.56 11.37 8.28
CA GLU A 152 3.91 12.20 9.29
C GLU A 152 2.73 12.95 8.65
N HIS A 153 1.69 13.20 9.45
CA HIS A 153 0.51 13.93 9.01
C HIS A 153 0.81 15.44 8.94
N THR A 154 1.75 15.79 8.07
CA THR A 154 2.27 17.13 7.83
C THR A 154 2.34 17.35 6.32
N HIS A 155 1.89 18.51 5.86
CA HIS A 155 2.07 18.92 4.47
C HIS A 155 3.17 19.97 4.41
N THR A 156 4.30 19.63 3.80
CA THR A 156 5.46 20.52 3.65
C THR A 156 5.42 21.25 2.31
N PHE A 157 5.74 22.53 2.33
CA PHE A 157 5.83 23.41 1.17
C PHE A 157 7.26 23.93 1.02
N ILE A 158 7.73 24.03 -0.22
CA ILE A 158 8.97 24.72 -0.57
C ILE A 158 8.58 26.08 -1.16
N ASN A 159 8.86 27.14 -0.42
CA ASN A 159 8.56 28.51 -0.80
C ASN A 159 9.69 29.10 -1.66
N SER A 160 9.38 30.22 -2.32
CA SER A 160 10.37 31.00 -3.07
C SER A 160 11.58 31.33 -2.19
N GLY A 161 12.79 31.11 -2.71
CA GLY A 161 14.02 31.26 -1.93
C GLY A 161 14.43 30.03 -1.12
N GLY A 162 13.71 28.91 -1.24
CA GLY A 162 14.05 27.64 -0.59
C GLY A 162 13.59 27.52 0.87
N GLY A 163 12.83 28.48 1.37
CA GLY A 163 12.21 28.41 2.70
C GLY A 163 11.23 27.24 2.78
N VAL A 164 11.24 26.53 3.90
CA VAL A 164 10.35 25.37 4.12
C VAL A 164 9.23 25.80 5.05
N GLY A 165 7.98 25.72 4.58
CA GLY A 165 6.78 25.92 5.39
C GLY A 165 6.04 24.61 5.61
N ALA A 166 5.18 24.53 6.63
CA ALA A 166 4.39 23.32 6.87
C ALA A 166 2.97 23.62 7.39
N LEU A 167 2.04 22.74 7.01
CA LEU A 167 0.77 22.54 7.70
C LEU A 167 0.90 21.27 8.54
N ASP A 168 0.86 21.41 9.86
CA ASP A 168 0.96 20.29 10.80
C ASP A 168 -0.43 19.90 11.30
N PHE A 169 -0.87 18.70 10.90
CA PHE A 169 -2.18 18.14 11.27
C PHE A 169 -2.08 17.11 12.39
N ARG A 170 -0.91 16.98 13.04
CA ARG A 170 -0.69 16.08 14.20
C ARG A 170 -1.34 16.69 15.44
N PHE A 171 -2.66 16.52 15.55
CA PHE A 171 -3.42 16.95 16.71
C PHE A 171 -4.22 15.77 17.29
N PRO A 172 -4.34 15.63 18.63
CA PRO A 172 -5.07 14.53 19.25
C PRO A 172 -6.55 14.47 18.83
N ILE A 173 -7.11 15.63 18.44
CA ILE A 173 -8.49 15.75 18.01
C ILE A 173 -8.55 15.73 16.49
N GLY A 174 -9.42 14.86 15.95
CA GLY A 174 -9.60 14.70 14.52
C GLY A 174 -10.14 15.94 13.81
N ALA A 175 -10.32 15.82 12.49
CA ALA A 175 -10.97 16.87 11.70
C ALA A 175 -12.39 17.19 12.24
N PRO A 176 -12.85 18.46 12.21
CA PRO A 176 -12.19 19.61 11.57
C PRO A 176 -11.12 20.30 12.43
N VAL A 177 -10.98 19.94 13.71
CA VAL A 177 -10.16 20.68 14.68
C VAL A 177 -8.67 20.65 14.32
N SER A 178 -8.15 19.48 13.94
CA SER A 178 -6.76 19.36 13.44
C SER A 178 -6.48 20.26 12.23
N GLY A 179 -7.44 20.41 11.31
CA GLY A 179 -7.30 21.29 10.15
C GLY A 179 -7.29 22.76 10.53
N LEU A 180 -8.24 23.20 11.36
CA LEU A 180 -8.31 24.59 11.83
C LEU A 180 -7.04 25.00 12.58
N GLN A 181 -6.50 24.13 13.42
CA GLN A 181 -5.25 24.40 14.13
C GLN A 181 -4.04 24.45 13.18
N ALA A 182 -3.96 23.54 12.21
CA ALA A 182 -2.90 23.55 11.21
C ALA A 182 -2.85 24.88 10.46
N PHE A 183 -4.02 25.40 10.05
CA PHE A 183 -4.12 26.72 9.40
C PHE A 183 -3.82 27.87 10.35
N ALA A 184 -4.19 27.78 11.63
CA ALA A 184 -3.92 28.84 12.60
C ALA A 184 -2.42 28.94 12.99
N ARG A 185 -1.63 27.87 12.84
CA ARG A 185 -0.22 27.80 13.27
C ARG A 185 0.77 27.75 12.11
N THR A 186 0.28 27.82 10.88
CA THR A 186 1.14 27.65 9.71
C THR A 186 1.98 28.89 9.43
N GLU A 187 3.26 28.66 9.13
CA GLU A 187 4.19 29.68 8.63
C GLU A 187 3.90 30.04 7.15
N GLN A 188 2.90 29.39 6.54
CA GLN A 188 2.58 29.52 5.11
C GLN A 188 1.65 30.70 4.78
N LEU A 189 0.89 31.22 5.74
CA LEU A 189 -0.14 32.24 5.52
C LEU A 189 0.27 33.66 5.93
N GLY A 190 1.50 33.85 6.41
CA GLY A 190 2.03 35.16 6.83
C GLY A 190 2.90 35.06 8.07
#